data_AF-A0A7S4MGS9-F1
#
_entry.id   AF-A0A7S4MGS9-F1
#
_cell.length_a   1.000
_cell.length_b   1.000
_cell.length_c   1.000
_cell.angle_alpha   90.00
_cell.angle_beta   90.00
_cell.angle_gamma   90.00
#
_symmetry.space_group_name_H-M   'P 1'
#
loop_
_entity.id
_entity.type
_entity.pdbx_description
1 polymer ?
#
loop_
_entity_poly.entity_id
_entity_poly.type
_entity_poly.pdbx_seq_one_letter_code
_entity_poly.pdbx_strand_id
1 'polypeptide(L)'
;FCLWLLGRMGNCLVLAPADIRERAKRSKEVDAFLKSHGKLTREEIKLLLLGPGESGKSTIFKQMKLLTLGGGFEDEELASFKHIIYSNCVSQMKVLLQALVKLEMSLELPENEDRAERIRNTSSTGETWSSETADDIRHLWNDSGLQKVYDEKDKKFQLNDSAAYFFNDIERIGDNNYLPTNQDVLRCRVRSTGIDEAEFELDGLEFKMLDVGGQRSERRKWIHCFDCVTAILFCASLSEYDQVLREDDTQ
;
A
#
# COMPACT_ATOMS: atom_id res chain seq x y z
N PHE A 1 47.72 -52.85 25.66
CA PHE A 1 46.42 -52.72 24.98
C PHE A 1 45.73 -51.49 25.54
N CYS A 2 45.29 -50.56 24.67
CA CYS A 2 44.63 -49.27 24.92
C CYS A 2 45.43 -48.09 25.51
N LEU A 3 45.57 -47.03 24.69
CA LEU A 3 45.51 -45.57 24.97
C LEU A 3 45.81 -44.85 23.64
N TRP A 4 44.81 -44.43 22.85
CA TRP A 4 44.18 -43.08 22.86
C TRP A 4 45.16 -41.93 23.13
N LEU A 5 45.62 -41.23 22.07
CA LEU A 5 45.61 -39.77 21.91
C LEU A 5 46.45 -39.31 20.69
N LEU A 6 45.91 -38.27 20.02
CA LEU A 6 46.55 -37.30 19.11
C LEU A 6 46.57 -37.58 17.59
N GLY A 7 45.78 -36.77 16.87
CA GLY A 7 46.27 -36.14 15.65
C GLY A 7 45.49 -36.33 14.34
N ARG A 8 44.17 -36.12 14.29
CA ARG A 8 43.50 -35.78 13.01
C ARG A 8 43.46 -34.26 12.87
N MET A 9 44.52 -33.68 12.27
CA MET A 9 44.51 -32.34 11.69
C MET A 9 44.69 -32.42 10.18
N GLY A 10 43.75 -31.81 9.45
CA GLY A 10 44.03 -31.09 8.21
C GLY A 10 44.21 -31.88 6.92
N ASN A 11 43.13 -32.40 6.34
CA ASN A 11 43.05 -32.51 4.88
C ASN A 11 42.55 -31.17 4.33
N CYS A 12 43.48 -30.25 4.08
CA CYS A 12 43.22 -29.07 3.27
C CYS A 12 43.07 -29.57 1.82
N LEU A 13 41.85 -29.51 1.28
CA LEU A 13 41.57 -29.76 -0.14
C LEU A 13 42.32 -28.73 -0.98
N VAL A 14 43.54 -29.06 -1.41
CA VAL A 14 44.26 -28.30 -2.43
C VAL A 14 43.57 -28.58 -3.76
N LEU A 15 42.84 -27.58 -4.26
CA LEU A 15 42.12 -27.65 -5.54
C LEU A 15 43.11 -27.89 -6.70
N ALA A 16 42.68 -28.64 -7.71
CA ALA A 16 43.51 -28.88 -8.89
C ALA A 16 43.81 -27.53 -9.63
N PRO A 17 44.97 -27.37 -10.27
CA PRO A 17 45.35 -26.11 -10.92
C PRO A 17 44.36 -25.61 -11.99
N ALA A 18 43.63 -26.53 -12.63
CA ALA A 18 42.57 -26.22 -13.59
C ALA A 18 41.36 -25.55 -12.91
N ASP A 19 40.95 -26.06 -11.74
CA ASP A 19 39.84 -25.50 -10.94
C ASP A 19 40.18 -24.10 -10.39
N ILE A 20 41.46 -23.85 -10.08
CA ILE A 20 41.94 -22.53 -9.65
C ILE A 20 41.86 -21.52 -10.80
N ARG A 21 42.23 -21.92 -12.03
CA ARG A 21 42.12 -21.04 -13.21
C ARG A 21 40.67 -20.75 -13.58
N GLU A 22 39.79 -21.74 -13.50
CA GLU A 22 38.36 -21.54 -13.80
C GLU A 22 37.70 -20.63 -12.75
N ARG A 23 38.00 -20.83 -11.46
CA ARG A 23 37.54 -19.93 -10.39
C ARG A 23 38.10 -18.53 -10.51
N ALA A 24 39.38 -18.37 -10.87
CA ALA A 24 39.98 -17.06 -11.11
C ALA A 24 39.34 -16.36 -12.33
N LYS A 25 38.94 -17.11 -13.35
CA LYS A 25 38.22 -16.57 -14.51
C LYS A 25 36.81 -16.12 -14.12
N ARG A 26 36.05 -16.96 -13.39
CA ARG A 26 34.73 -16.57 -12.85
C ARG A 26 34.81 -15.38 -11.89
N SER A 27 35.82 -15.33 -11.01
CA SER A 27 36.05 -14.19 -10.12
C SER A 27 36.32 -12.92 -10.92
N LYS A 28 37.15 -12.98 -11.97
CA LYS A 28 37.41 -11.83 -12.84
C LYS A 28 36.18 -11.40 -13.64
N GLU A 29 35.34 -12.34 -14.07
CA GLU A 29 34.07 -12.05 -14.74
C GLU A 29 33.09 -11.36 -13.77
N VAL A 30 33.00 -11.83 -12.53
CA VAL A 30 32.22 -11.19 -11.45
C VAL A 30 32.78 -9.81 -11.11
N ASP A 31 34.10 -9.67 -10.94
CA ASP A 31 34.74 -8.38 -10.64
C ASP A 31 34.59 -7.39 -11.81
N ALA A 32 34.63 -7.87 -13.06
CA ALA A 32 34.38 -7.05 -14.23
C ALA A 32 32.91 -6.62 -14.32
N PHE A 33 31.97 -7.51 -13.98
CA PHE A 33 30.54 -7.21 -13.87
C PHE A 33 30.25 -6.20 -12.76
N LEU A 34 30.86 -6.36 -11.58
CA LEU A 34 30.75 -5.42 -10.46
C LEU A 34 31.37 -4.06 -10.80
N LYS A 35 32.48 -4.03 -11.54
CA LYS A 35 33.17 -2.80 -11.94
C LYS A 35 32.48 -2.08 -13.09
N SER A 36 31.79 -2.80 -13.99
CA SER A 36 30.93 -2.18 -15.00
C SER A 36 29.67 -1.62 -14.36
N HIS A 37 29.02 -2.36 -13.43
CA HIS A 37 27.88 -1.86 -12.67
C HIS A 37 28.25 -0.70 -11.74
N GLY A 38 29.40 -0.75 -11.05
CA GLY A 38 29.88 0.33 -10.19
C GLY A 38 30.40 1.58 -10.93
N LYS A 39 30.56 1.52 -12.26
CA LYS A 39 30.85 2.69 -13.12
C LYS A 39 29.64 3.17 -13.92
N LEU A 40 28.62 2.31 -14.09
CA LEU A 40 27.36 2.62 -14.77
C LEU A 40 26.23 2.96 -13.81
N THR A 41 26.42 2.84 -12.49
CA THR A 41 25.67 3.62 -11.52
C THR A 41 25.97 5.09 -11.81
N ARG A 42 25.22 5.66 -12.77
CA ARG A 42 24.76 7.06 -12.69
C ARG A 42 24.37 7.29 -11.24
N GLU A 43 24.68 8.45 -10.69
CA GLU A 43 24.41 8.76 -9.29
C GLU A 43 22.94 8.44 -8.97
N GLU A 44 22.69 7.23 -8.45
CA GLU A 44 21.35 6.72 -8.17
C GLU A 44 20.87 7.48 -6.94
N ILE A 45 19.84 8.29 -7.13
CA ILE A 45 19.28 9.11 -6.05
C ILE A 45 18.23 8.27 -5.34
N LYS A 46 18.58 7.81 -4.14
CA LYS A 46 17.67 7.06 -3.28
C LYS A 46 16.81 8.00 -2.45
N LEU A 47 15.50 7.93 -2.64
CA LEU A 47 14.49 8.71 -1.92
C LEU A 47 13.70 7.80 -0.97
N LEU A 48 13.69 8.13 0.31
CA LEU A 48 12.89 7.39 1.31
C LEU A 48 11.67 8.22 1.73
N LEU A 49 10.47 7.67 1.53
CA LEU A 49 9.22 8.27 2.00
C LEU A 49 8.96 7.90 3.46
N LEU A 50 8.89 8.89 4.35
CA LEU A 50 8.56 8.69 5.77
C LEU A 50 7.35 9.52 6.18
N GLY A 51 6.71 9.11 7.27
CA GLY A 51 5.52 9.79 7.78
C GLY A 51 4.52 8.84 8.46
N PRO A 52 3.59 9.37 9.27
CA PRO A 52 2.57 8.57 9.95
C PRO A 52 1.67 7.82 8.97
N GLY A 53 0.89 6.84 9.44
CA GLY A 53 -0.13 6.20 8.60
C GLY A 53 -1.05 7.24 7.98
N GLU A 54 -1.53 6.98 6.76
CA GLU A 54 -2.51 7.85 6.08
C GLU A 54 -2.01 9.25 5.64
N SER A 55 -0.75 9.60 5.93
CA SER A 55 -0.12 10.88 5.55
C SER A 55 0.12 11.16 4.05
N GLY A 56 -0.41 10.33 3.15
CA GLY A 56 -0.28 10.51 1.69
C GLY A 56 0.97 9.91 1.03
N LYS A 57 1.88 9.26 1.77
CA LYS A 57 3.11 8.63 1.22
C LYS A 57 2.84 7.73 0.02
N SER A 58 1.95 6.75 0.18
CA SER A 58 1.63 5.80 -0.88
C SER A 58 0.92 6.47 -2.06
N THR A 59 0.30 7.64 -1.86
CA THR A 59 -0.24 8.45 -2.97
C THR A 59 0.89 9.06 -3.78
N ILE A 60 1.89 9.67 -3.13
CA ILE A 60 3.10 10.19 -3.79
C ILE A 60 3.83 9.06 -4.51
N PHE A 61 4.00 7.91 -3.86
CA PHE A 61 4.63 6.73 -4.46
C PHE A 61 3.90 6.25 -5.72
N LYS A 62 2.57 6.10 -5.66
CA LYS A 62 1.76 5.74 -6.83
C LYS A 62 1.83 6.78 -7.95
N GLN A 63 1.90 8.07 -7.63
CA GLN A 63 2.09 9.13 -8.63
C GLN A 63 3.45 9.00 -9.33
N MET A 64 4.51 8.69 -8.59
CA MET A 64 5.82 8.43 -9.21
C MET A 64 5.78 7.19 -10.12
N LYS A 65 5.07 6.13 -9.71
CA LYS A 65 4.85 4.95 -10.57
C LYS A 65 4.03 5.28 -11.83
N LEU A 66 3.11 6.25 -11.78
CA LEU A 66 2.41 6.70 -12.98
C LEU A 66 3.32 7.44 -13.97
N LEU A 67 4.29 8.21 -13.45
CA LEU A 67 5.27 8.90 -14.29
C LEU A 67 6.19 7.92 -15.03
N THR A 68 6.54 6.79 -14.40
CA THR A 68 7.42 5.77 -15.00
C THR A 68 6.74 4.98 -16.11
N LEU A 69 5.44 4.74 -15.98
CA LEU A 69 4.65 3.97 -16.94
C LEU A 69 4.16 4.81 -18.14
N GLY A 70 4.70 6.02 -18.34
CA GLY A 70 4.28 6.88 -19.44
C GLY A 70 2.86 7.43 -19.30
N GLY A 71 2.33 7.52 -18.07
CA GLY A 71 1.07 8.21 -17.77
C GLY A 71 -0.13 7.30 -17.45
N GLY A 72 0.04 5.99 -17.30
CA GLY A 72 -1.06 5.12 -16.87
C GLY A 72 -0.66 3.70 -16.50
N PHE A 73 -1.52 3.04 -15.73
CA PHE A 73 -1.41 1.61 -15.46
C PHE A 73 -1.96 0.81 -16.65
N GLU A 74 -1.42 -0.39 -16.88
CA GLU A 74 -1.97 -1.31 -17.88
C GLU A 74 -3.32 -1.87 -17.42
N ASP A 75 -4.18 -2.26 -18.37
CA ASP A 75 -5.52 -2.79 -18.06
C ASP A 75 -5.49 -4.00 -17.12
N GLU A 76 -4.47 -4.85 -17.22
CA GLU A 76 -4.28 -6.00 -16.33
C GLU A 76 -3.92 -5.56 -14.89
N GLU A 77 -3.05 -4.55 -14.75
CA GLU A 77 -2.76 -3.94 -13.45
C GLU A 77 -4.00 -3.27 -12.86
N LEU A 78 -4.75 -2.50 -13.67
CA LEU A 78 -6.00 -1.85 -13.26
C LEU A 78 -7.03 -2.89 -12.77
N ALA A 79 -7.19 -4.00 -13.48
CA ALA A 79 -8.08 -5.08 -13.10
C ALA A 79 -7.71 -5.69 -11.74
N SER A 80 -6.40 -5.75 -11.41
CA SER A 80 -5.95 -6.22 -10.09
C SER A 80 -6.44 -5.33 -8.94
N PHE A 81 -6.68 -4.04 -9.15
CA PHE A 81 -7.19 -3.14 -8.10
C PHE A 81 -8.71 -3.22 -7.87
N LYS A 82 -9.46 -3.89 -8.76
CA LYS A 82 -10.92 -3.93 -8.73
C LYS A 82 -11.45 -4.46 -7.39
N HIS A 83 -10.95 -5.61 -6.93
CA HIS A 83 -11.37 -6.23 -5.66
C HIS A 83 -10.99 -5.36 -4.44
N ILE A 84 -9.87 -4.65 -4.50
CA ILE A 84 -9.41 -3.73 -3.45
C ILE A 84 -10.38 -2.55 -3.34
N ILE A 85 -10.80 -1.98 -4.47
CA ILE A 85 -11.76 -0.87 -4.50
C ILE A 85 -13.12 -1.32 -3.95
N TYR A 86 -13.59 -2.51 -4.32
CA TYR A 86 -14.82 -3.10 -3.76
C TYR A 86 -14.72 -3.30 -2.24
N SER A 87 -13.62 -3.88 -1.77
CA SER A 87 -13.30 -4.01 -0.35
C SER A 87 -13.32 -2.65 0.37
N ASN A 88 -12.72 -1.62 -0.24
CA ASN A 88 -12.73 -0.26 0.29
C ASN A 88 -14.16 0.28 0.41
N CYS A 89 -14.99 0.17 -0.63
CA CYS A 89 -16.38 0.65 -0.61
C CYS A 89 -17.19 0.00 0.52
N VAL A 90 -17.17 -1.34 0.61
CA VAL A 90 -17.92 -2.07 1.66
C VAL A 90 -17.39 -1.73 3.05
N SER A 91 -16.05 -1.72 3.23
CA SER A 91 -15.47 -1.41 4.53
C SER A 91 -15.77 0.01 5.01
N GLN A 92 -15.73 1.01 4.12
CA GLN A 92 -16.04 2.39 4.48
C GLN A 92 -17.53 2.58 4.78
N MET A 93 -18.42 1.91 4.04
CA MET A 93 -19.85 1.97 4.33
C MET A 93 -20.17 1.35 5.69
N LYS A 94 -19.52 0.23 6.04
CA LYS A 94 -19.63 -0.36 7.37
C LYS A 94 -19.19 0.58 8.49
N VAL A 95 -18.11 1.34 8.29
CA VAL A 95 -17.67 2.34 9.28
C VAL A 95 -18.73 3.43 9.48
N LEU A 96 -19.35 3.92 8.41
CA LEU A 96 -20.47 4.88 8.50
C LEU A 96 -21.66 4.29 9.27
N LEU A 97 -22.04 3.05 8.99
CA LEU A 97 -23.14 2.37 9.70
C LEU A 97 -22.82 2.12 11.18
N GLN A 98 -21.56 1.86 11.53
CA GLN A 98 -21.13 1.76 12.92
C GLN A 98 -21.16 3.12 13.62
N ALA A 99 -20.73 4.18 12.93
CA ALA A 99 -20.80 5.54 13.43
C ALA A 99 -22.25 5.99 13.65
N LEU A 100 -23.18 5.63 12.76
CA LEU A 100 -24.61 5.89 12.92
C LEU A 100 -25.13 5.41 14.29
N VAL A 101 -24.80 4.17 14.67
CA VAL A 101 -25.18 3.59 15.96
C VAL A 101 -24.46 4.29 17.12
N LYS A 102 -23.15 4.53 17.00
CA LYS A 102 -22.33 5.19 18.04
C LYS A 102 -22.81 6.63 18.34
N LEU A 103 -23.30 7.32 17.33
CA LEU A 103 -23.80 8.69 17.43
C LEU A 103 -25.28 8.77 17.81
N GLU A 104 -25.93 7.62 18.05
CA GLU A 104 -27.36 7.53 18.35
C GLU A 104 -28.23 8.22 17.28
N MET A 105 -27.78 8.13 16.03
CA MET A 105 -28.48 8.66 14.86
C MET A 105 -29.25 7.53 14.16
N SER A 106 -30.17 7.89 13.29
CA SER A 106 -30.99 6.91 12.56
C SER A 106 -31.03 7.25 11.08
N LEU A 107 -31.23 6.22 10.25
CA LEU A 107 -31.50 6.39 8.83
C LEU A 107 -32.86 7.10 8.68
N GLU A 108 -32.94 8.00 7.71
CA GLU A 108 -34.17 8.76 7.47
C GLU A 108 -35.23 7.87 6.80
N LEU A 109 -34.80 6.97 5.91
CA LEU A 109 -35.68 6.05 5.19
C LEU A 109 -35.71 4.67 5.88
N PRO A 110 -36.88 4.16 6.32
CA PRO A 110 -36.98 2.84 6.94
C PRO A 110 -36.51 1.68 6.05
N GLU A 111 -36.71 1.80 4.74
CA GLU A 111 -36.28 0.81 3.73
C GLU A 111 -34.76 0.62 3.70
N ASN A 112 -34.01 1.63 4.15
CA ASN A 112 -32.56 1.57 4.20
C ASN A 112 -32.04 0.71 5.36
N GLU A 113 -32.87 0.34 6.34
CA GLU A 113 -32.43 -0.50 7.45
C GLU A 113 -32.12 -1.94 6.98
N ASP A 114 -32.94 -2.49 6.08
CA ASP A 114 -32.68 -3.79 5.45
C ASP A 114 -31.40 -3.75 4.61
N ARG A 115 -31.16 -2.64 3.91
CA ARG A 115 -29.93 -2.41 3.13
C ARG A 115 -28.70 -2.34 4.04
N ALA A 116 -28.82 -1.62 5.15
CA ALA A 116 -27.77 -1.51 6.15
C ALA A 116 -27.42 -2.88 6.75
N GLU A 117 -28.42 -3.72 7.03
CA GLU A 117 -28.20 -5.08 7.51
C GLU A 117 -27.47 -5.96 6.48
N ARG A 118 -27.87 -5.91 5.21
CA ARG A 118 -27.15 -6.61 4.13
C ARG A 118 -25.70 -6.19 4.06
N ILE A 119 -25.41 -4.88 4.02
CA ILE A 119 -24.03 -4.38 4.00
C ILE A 119 -23.24 -4.78 5.24
N ARG A 120 -23.84 -4.76 6.44
CA ARG A 120 -23.19 -5.23 7.68
C ARG A 120 -22.74 -6.69 7.55
N ASN A 121 -23.55 -7.53 6.92
CA ASN A 121 -23.30 -8.97 6.74
C ASN A 121 -22.36 -9.29 5.55
N THR A 122 -22.22 -8.41 4.56
CA THR A 122 -21.33 -8.63 3.39
C THR A 122 -19.86 -8.70 3.79
N SER A 123 -19.07 -9.62 3.23
CA SER A 123 -17.63 -9.67 3.48
C SER A 123 -16.92 -8.42 2.94
N SER A 124 -15.96 -7.89 3.71
CA SER A 124 -15.11 -6.78 3.25
C SER A 124 -13.95 -7.24 2.36
N THR A 125 -13.91 -8.49 1.88
CA THR A 125 -12.83 -8.99 1.00
C THR A 125 -12.95 -8.49 -0.44
N GLY A 126 -14.11 -7.97 -0.84
CA GLY A 126 -14.38 -7.52 -2.21
C GLY A 126 -14.76 -8.64 -3.19
N GLU A 127 -14.53 -9.91 -2.82
CA GLU A 127 -14.91 -11.08 -3.62
C GLU A 127 -16.44 -11.28 -3.69
N THR A 128 -17.15 -10.86 -2.65
CA THR A 128 -18.62 -10.95 -2.56
C THR A 128 -19.32 -9.75 -3.19
N TRP A 129 -18.63 -8.95 -4.01
CA TRP A 129 -19.22 -7.79 -4.65
C TRP A 129 -20.33 -8.19 -5.62
N SER A 130 -21.45 -7.47 -5.56
CA SER A 130 -22.60 -7.65 -6.44
C SER A 130 -23.17 -6.30 -6.84
N SER A 131 -23.94 -6.28 -7.94
CA SER A 131 -24.71 -5.09 -8.35
C SER A 131 -25.69 -4.65 -7.26
N GLU A 132 -26.26 -5.61 -6.50
CA GLU A 132 -27.09 -5.33 -5.33
C GLU A 132 -26.32 -4.61 -4.22
N THR A 133 -25.07 -4.99 -3.97
CA THR A 133 -24.20 -4.30 -3.00
C THR A 133 -23.96 -2.85 -3.40
N ALA A 134 -23.73 -2.60 -4.70
CA ALA A 134 -23.56 -1.24 -5.22
C ALA A 134 -24.84 -0.41 -5.08
N ASP A 135 -26.01 -1.00 -5.37
CA ASP A 135 -27.32 -0.35 -5.20
C ASP A 135 -27.62 -0.04 -3.73
N ASP A 136 -27.30 -0.96 -2.82
CA ASP A 136 -27.45 -0.76 -1.39
C ASP A 136 -26.58 0.41 -0.89
N ILE A 137 -25.30 0.45 -1.30
CA ILE A 137 -24.39 1.56 -0.97
C ILE A 137 -24.92 2.87 -1.54
N ARG A 138 -25.47 2.87 -2.76
CA ARG A 138 -26.05 4.06 -3.40
C ARG A 138 -27.23 4.61 -2.59
N HIS A 139 -28.16 3.76 -2.18
CA HIS A 139 -29.33 4.20 -1.43
C HIS A 139 -28.98 4.65 -0.01
N LEU A 140 -28.05 3.95 0.65
CA LEU A 140 -27.52 4.35 1.95
C LEU A 140 -26.79 5.69 1.87
N TRP A 141 -25.95 5.90 0.85
CA TRP A 141 -25.22 7.14 0.66
C TRP A 141 -26.14 8.33 0.43
N ASN A 142 -27.25 8.15 -0.29
CA ASN A 142 -28.23 9.20 -0.51
C ASN A 142 -29.19 9.44 0.69
N ASP A 143 -29.07 8.66 1.76
CA ASP A 143 -29.89 8.84 2.97
C ASP A 143 -29.42 10.09 3.75
N SER A 144 -30.36 10.98 4.06
CA SER A 144 -30.03 12.22 4.76
C SER A 144 -29.54 12.00 6.19
N GLY A 145 -29.96 10.92 6.85
CA GLY A 145 -29.47 10.50 8.15
C GLY A 145 -28.01 10.09 8.09
N LEU A 146 -27.63 9.32 7.06
CA LEU A 146 -26.24 8.91 6.85
C LEU A 146 -25.34 10.06 6.39
N GLN A 147 -25.86 11.00 5.60
CA GLN A 147 -25.13 12.23 5.25
C GLN A 147 -24.79 13.07 6.49
N LYS A 148 -25.74 13.22 7.43
CA LYS A 148 -25.46 13.89 8.72
C LYS A 148 -24.38 13.15 9.53
N VAL A 149 -24.29 11.82 9.46
CA VAL A 149 -23.20 11.05 10.08
C VAL A 149 -21.87 11.33 9.40
N TYR A 150 -21.85 11.39 8.07
CA TYR A 150 -20.65 11.70 7.30
C TYR A 150 -20.08 13.09 7.62
N ASP A 151 -20.92 14.08 7.92
CA ASP A 151 -20.48 15.42 8.35
C ASP A 151 -19.71 15.41 9.68
N GLU A 152 -19.90 14.37 10.50
CA GLU A 152 -19.22 14.19 11.80
C GLU A 152 -17.93 13.37 11.70
N LYS A 153 -17.54 12.93 10.49
CA LYS A 153 -16.39 12.03 10.25
C LYS A 153 -15.04 12.57 10.73
N ASP A 154 -14.86 13.89 10.75
CA ASP A 154 -13.57 14.49 11.11
C ASP A 154 -13.45 14.68 12.64
N LYS A 155 -14.56 14.55 13.38
CA LYS A 155 -14.64 14.86 14.81
C LYS A 155 -14.83 13.65 15.70
N LYS A 156 -15.58 12.63 15.25
CA LYS A 156 -16.11 11.59 16.15
C LYS A 156 -15.72 10.16 15.79
N PHE A 157 -15.24 9.94 14.58
CA PHE A 157 -14.75 8.64 14.12
C PHE A 157 -13.66 8.87 13.06
N GLN A 158 -13.14 7.80 12.45
CA GLN A 158 -12.22 7.93 11.33
C GLN A 158 -12.81 7.24 10.11
N LEU A 159 -12.90 7.98 9.03
CA LEU A 159 -13.30 7.49 7.72
C LEU A 159 -12.17 7.76 6.74
N ASN A 160 -11.98 6.89 5.75
CA ASN A 160 -11.05 7.19 4.67
C ASN A 160 -11.53 8.41 3.87
N ASP A 161 -10.64 9.38 3.65
CA ASP A 161 -10.88 10.58 2.84
C ASP A 161 -11.46 10.27 1.45
N SER A 162 -11.07 9.13 0.88
CA SER A 162 -11.53 8.70 -0.45
C SER A 162 -12.93 8.06 -0.46
N ALA A 163 -13.60 7.93 0.68
CA ALA A 163 -14.92 7.29 0.77
C ALA A 163 -15.96 8.00 -0.12
N ALA A 164 -16.08 9.33 0.00
CA ALA A 164 -17.05 10.10 -0.79
C ALA A 164 -16.79 10.03 -2.29
N TYR A 165 -15.52 9.98 -2.71
CA TYR A 165 -15.16 9.80 -4.11
C TYR A 165 -15.75 8.50 -4.69
N PHE A 166 -15.59 7.39 -3.98
CA PHE A 166 -16.13 6.12 -4.44
C PHE A 166 -17.66 6.05 -4.33
N PHE A 167 -18.26 6.60 -3.28
CA PHE A 167 -19.71 6.56 -3.10
C PHE A 167 -20.47 7.43 -4.11
N ASN A 168 -19.91 8.58 -4.50
CA ASN A 168 -20.50 9.43 -5.53
C ASN A 168 -20.51 8.76 -6.91
N ASP A 169 -19.51 7.92 -7.20
CA ASP A 169 -19.39 7.18 -8.47
C ASP A 169 -19.75 5.69 -8.33
N ILE A 170 -20.55 5.33 -7.32
CA ILE A 170 -20.82 3.91 -7.01
C ILE A 170 -21.52 3.18 -8.15
N GLU A 171 -22.31 3.88 -8.97
CA GLU A 171 -22.96 3.32 -10.14
C GLU A 171 -21.94 2.85 -11.19
N ARG A 172 -20.90 3.66 -11.44
CA ARG A 172 -19.78 3.30 -12.34
C ARG A 172 -19.00 2.11 -11.80
N ILE A 173 -18.77 2.08 -10.49
CA ILE A 173 -18.02 1.01 -9.82
C ILE A 173 -18.82 -0.30 -9.79
N GLY A 174 -20.14 -0.20 -9.66
CA GLY A 174 -21.09 -1.30 -9.67
C GLY A 174 -21.35 -1.92 -11.04
N ASP A 175 -20.91 -1.29 -12.13
CA ASP A 175 -21.08 -1.81 -13.50
C ASP A 175 -20.31 -3.13 -13.70
N ASN A 176 -20.90 -4.08 -14.43
CA ASN A 176 -20.27 -5.37 -14.72
C ASN A 176 -18.97 -5.22 -15.51
N ASN A 177 -18.89 -4.22 -16.39
CA ASN A 177 -17.73 -3.89 -17.21
C ASN A 177 -16.81 -2.86 -16.54
N TYR A 178 -16.99 -2.59 -15.25
CA TYR A 178 -16.15 -1.65 -14.52
C TYR A 178 -14.67 -2.04 -14.61
N LEU A 179 -13.86 -1.11 -15.15
CA LEU A 179 -12.41 -1.12 -15.09
C LEU A 179 -11.96 0.11 -14.28
N PRO A 180 -11.15 -0.06 -13.22
CA PRO A 180 -10.62 1.07 -12.47
C PRO A 180 -9.84 2.04 -13.34
N THR A 181 -9.94 3.33 -13.02
CA THR A 181 -9.12 4.38 -13.63
C THR A 181 -7.84 4.60 -12.82
N ASN A 182 -6.85 5.30 -13.40
CA ASN A 182 -5.68 5.76 -12.66
C ASN A 182 -6.07 6.54 -11.38
N GLN A 183 -7.14 7.33 -11.46
CA GLN A 183 -7.64 8.11 -10.32
C GLN A 183 -8.22 7.21 -9.21
N ASP A 184 -8.88 6.12 -9.58
CA ASP A 184 -9.36 5.10 -8.63
C ASP A 184 -8.19 4.39 -7.94
N VAL A 185 -7.16 4.02 -8.70
CA VAL A 185 -5.96 3.38 -8.14
C VAL A 185 -5.20 4.32 -7.21
N LEU A 186 -5.12 5.61 -7.53
CA LEU A 186 -4.50 6.61 -6.67
C LEU A 186 -5.25 6.78 -5.35
N ARG A 187 -6.59 6.79 -5.39
CA ARG A 187 -7.47 7.00 -4.22
C ARG A 187 -7.77 5.73 -3.44
N CYS A 188 -7.55 4.54 -4.02
CA CYS A 188 -7.79 3.29 -3.31
C CYS A 188 -6.79 3.15 -2.16
N ARG A 189 -7.31 2.72 -1.01
CA ARG A 189 -6.53 2.46 0.18
C ARG A 189 -6.03 1.03 0.14
N VAL A 190 -4.75 0.90 -0.14
CA VAL A 190 -3.96 -0.31 0.08
C VAL A 190 -3.15 -0.08 1.34
N ARG A 191 -3.26 -0.98 2.32
CA ARG A 191 -2.35 -0.93 3.48
C ARG A 191 -0.97 -1.38 3.00
N SER A 192 -0.01 -0.48 2.94
CA SER A 192 1.38 -0.83 2.64
C SER A 192 1.91 -1.71 3.77
N THR A 193 2.14 -2.98 3.45
CA THR A 193 2.79 -3.96 4.32
C THR A 193 4.16 -4.25 3.75
N GLY A 194 5.23 -3.85 4.45
CA GLY A 194 6.59 -4.00 3.93
C GLY A 194 7.16 -2.74 3.29
N ILE A 195 8.02 -2.96 2.29
CA ILE A 195 8.82 -1.95 1.60
C ILE A 195 8.52 -2.11 0.11
N ASP A 196 7.95 -1.08 -0.50
CA ASP A 196 7.71 -1.03 -1.94
C ASP A 196 8.75 -0.13 -2.60
N GLU A 197 9.26 -0.54 -3.76
CA GLU A 197 10.29 0.17 -4.50
C GLU A 197 9.78 0.58 -5.89
N ALA A 198 10.10 1.79 -6.32
CA ALA A 198 9.84 2.29 -7.67
C ALA A 198 11.07 3.00 -8.20
N GLU A 199 11.40 2.74 -9.46
CA GLU A 199 12.57 3.31 -10.14
C GLU A 199 12.10 4.19 -11.30
N PHE A 200 12.63 5.41 -11.38
CA PHE A 200 12.24 6.39 -12.39
C PHE A 200 13.42 7.25 -12.86
N GLU A 201 13.41 7.67 -14.13
CA GLU A 201 14.39 8.61 -14.67
C GLU A 201 13.77 10.00 -14.77
N LEU A 202 14.46 11.01 -14.24
CA LEU A 202 14.08 12.41 -14.36
C LEU A 202 15.31 13.25 -14.68
N ASP A 203 15.26 14.02 -15.76
CA ASP A 203 16.35 14.88 -16.23
C ASP A 203 17.71 14.17 -16.39
N GLY A 204 17.68 12.88 -16.80
CA GLY A 204 18.88 12.06 -16.98
C GLY A 204 19.46 11.47 -15.69
N LEU A 205 18.80 11.67 -14.55
CA LEU A 205 19.14 11.09 -13.26
C LEU A 205 18.21 9.91 -12.96
N GLU A 206 18.78 8.83 -12.44
CA GLU A 206 18.04 7.64 -12.01
C GLU A 206 17.67 7.79 -10.54
N PHE A 207 16.39 7.74 -10.25
CA PHE A 207 15.82 7.82 -8.92
C PHE A 207 15.28 6.45 -8.51
N LYS A 208 15.54 6.10 -7.25
CA LYS A 208 14.95 4.94 -6.60
C LYS A 208 14.17 5.40 -5.38
N MET A 209 12.85 5.28 -5.41
CA MET A 209 11.96 5.66 -4.33
C MET A 209 11.51 4.45 -3.53
N LEU A 210 11.53 4.58 -2.21
CA LEU A 210 11.12 3.56 -1.25
C LEU A 210 9.88 4.06 -0.47
N ASP A 211 8.75 3.36 -0.57
CA ASP A 211 7.59 3.54 0.33
C ASP A 211 7.66 2.52 1.46
N VAL A 212 7.52 3.01 2.70
CA VAL A 212 7.46 2.17 3.89
C VAL A 212 6.17 2.41 4.65
N GLY A 213 5.61 1.34 5.20
CA GLY A 213 4.42 1.41 6.04
C GLY A 213 4.58 2.44 7.17
N GLY A 214 3.64 3.38 7.26
CA GLY A 214 3.64 4.46 8.28
C GLY A 214 3.05 4.06 9.64
N GLN A 215 2.38 2.91 9.70
CA GLN A 215 1.76 2.34 10.90
C GLN A 215 2.81 1.93 11.93
N ARG A 216 2.50 2.05 13.23
CA ARG A 216 3.42 1.75 14.35
C ARG A 216 4.06 0.36 14.22
N SER A 217 3.29 -0.64 13.78
CA SER A 217 3.77 -2.02 13.57
C SER A 217 4.83 -2.13 12.48
N GLU A 218 4.76 -1.27 11.45
CA GLU A 218 5.65 -1.29 10.28
C GLU A 218 6.93 -0.48 10.50
N ARG A 219 6.95 0.45 11.46
CA ARG A 219 8.12 1.34 11.73
C ARG A 219 9.41 0.60 12.06
N ARG A 220 9.32 -0.63 12.58
CA ARG A 220 10.49 -1.49 12.84
C ARG A 220 11.25 -1.83 11.56
N LYS A 221 10.60 -1.79 10.40
CA LYS A 221 11.19 -2.09 9.09
C LYS A 221 11.98 -0.90 8.52
N TRP A 222 11.73 0.32 9.00
CA TRP A 222 12.35 1.53 8.46
C TRP A 222 13.87 1.48 8.51
N ILE A 223 14.45 0.89 9.56
CA ILE A 223 15.91 0.80 9.75
C ILE A 223 16.61 0.12 8.57
N HIS A 224 15.94 -0.81 7.88
CA HIS A 224 16.49 -1.51 6.72
C HIS A 224 16.51 -0.66 5.45
N CYS A 225 15.74 0.42 5.41
CA CYS A 225 15.60 1.31 4.26
C CYS A 225 16.48 2.56 4.35
N PHE A 226 17.16 2.80 5.48
CA PHE A 226 18.01 3.98 5.67
C PHE A 226 19.42 3.83 5.10
N ASP A 227 19.82 2.63 4.68
CA ASP A 227 21.17 2.43 4.18
C ASP A 227 21.35 3.12 2.82
N CYS A 228 22.34 4.02 2.75
CA CYS A 228 22.70 4.77 1.54
C CYS A 228 21.56 5.60 0.91
N VAL A 229 20.60 6.09 1.69
CA VAL A 229 19.56 7.02 1.20
C VAL A 229 20.15 8.40 0.93
N THR A 230 19.85 8.98 -0.24
CA THR A 230 20.31 10.32 -0.62
C THR A 230 19.46 11.40 0.05
N ALA A 231 18.13 11.22 0.10
CA ALA A 231 17.22 12.18 0.74
C ALA A 231 15.98 11.50 1.34
N ILE A 232 15.44 12.13 2.39
CA ILE A 232 14.19 11.71 3.04
C ILE A 232 13.10 12.70 2.68
N LEU A 233 11.98 12.17 2.19
CA LEU A 233 10.76 12.92 1.94
C LEU A 233 9.77 12.61 3.06
N PHE A 234 9.65 13.54 4.02
CA PHE A 234 8.74 13.38 5.14
C PHE A 234 7.35 13.97 4.82
N CYS A 235 6.33 13.12 4.81
CA CYS A 235 4.96 13.46 4.48
C CYS A 235 4.12 13.61 5.75
N ALA A 236 3.45 14.75 5.92
CA ALA A 236 2.53 15.03 7.01
C ALA A 236 1.18 15.49 6.45
N SER A 237 0.09 14.96 7.01
CA SER A 237 -1.26 15.39 6.68
C SER A 237 -1.60 16.68 7.44
N LEU A 238 -2.10 17.70 6.74
CA LEU A 238 -2.56 18.94 7.36
C LEU A 238 -4.02 18.86 7.81
N SER A 239 -4.81 17.95 7.22
CA SER A 239 -6.23 17.76 7.56
C SER A 239 -6.41 16.97 8.86
N GLU A 240 -5.41 16.24 9.32
CA GLU A 240 -5.48 15.38 10.52
C GLU A 240 -5.14 16.13 11.83
N TYR A 241 -5.05 17.46 11.82
CA TYR A 241 -4.61 18.23 13.00
C TYR A 241 -5.54 18.11 14.22
N ASP A 242 -6.83 17.82 13.99
CA ASP A 242 -7.89 17.62 14.99
C ASP A 242 -8.29 16.15 15.15
N GLN A 243 -7.55 15.22 14.54
CA GLN A 243 -7.81 13.80 14.61
C GLN A 243 -6.88 13.08 15.59
N VAL A 244 -7.40 12.01 16.20
CA VAL A 244 -6.61 11.07 17.02
C VAL A 244 -6.04 10.00 16.10
N LEU A 245 -4.91 9.38 16.46
CA LEU A 245 -4.37 8.24 15.69
C LEU A 245 -5.25 7.00 15.82
N ARG A 246 -5.43 6.24 14.73
CA ARG A 246 -6.18 4.97 14.74
C ARG A 246 -5.61 3.92 15.71
N GLU A 247 -4.31 4.00 15.92
CA GLU A 247 -3.52 3.05 16.71
C GLU A 247 -3.41 3.49 18.18
N ASP A 248 -4.18 4.48 18.60
CA ASP A 248 -4.22 4.93 19.98
C ASP A 248 -5.24 4.09 20.78
N ASP A 249 -4.77 3.40 21.81
CA ASP A 249 -5.56 2.45 22.60
C ASP A 249 -6.58 3.15 23.53
N THR A 250 -6.64 4.47 23.51
CA THR A 250 -7.58 5.28 24.31
C THR A 250 -8.91 5.56 23.60
N GLN A 251 -9.16 4.97 22.42
CA GLN A 251 -10.43 5.06 21.70
C GLN A 251 -11.47 4.04 22.13
#